data_AF-A0A252B1Z1-F1
#
_entry.id   AF-A0A252B1Z1-F1
#
_cell.length_a   1.000
_cell.length_b   1.000
_cell.length_c   1.000
_cell.angle_alpha   90.00
_cell.angle_beta   90.00
_cell.angle_gamma   90.00
#
_symmetry.space_group_name_H-M   'P 1'
#
loop_
_entity.id
_entity.type
_entity.pdbx_description
1 polymer ?
#
loop_
_entity_poly.entity_id
_entity_poly.type
_entity_poly.pdbx_seq_one_letter_code
_entity_poly.pdbx_strand_id
1 'polypeptide(L)'
;MSLFGVPRTTIPHQTLHPEVSDLIRQCPTRLDVLRVASGYALLPPEKEEVIFQNSYALFIKLNHGLPQNYRARGGIIESAFRPLLNNAHTALENLPHKQIVATVADAQCLIEAYVKVHWALGARAAAMDLYCAVE
;
A
#
# COMPACT_ATOMS: atom_id res chain seq x y z
N MET A 1 20.57 27.62 29.76
CA MET A 1 20.46 27.11 28.37
C MET A 1 20.10 25.64 28.51
N SER A 2 18.83 25.16 28.52
CA SER A 2 17.76 25.17 27.49
C SER A 2 18.33 24.87 26.10
N LEU A 3 17.91 23.88 25.29
CA LEU A 3 16.71 23.02 25.15
C LEU A 3 17.23 21.64 24.64
N PHE A 4 16.65 20.47 24.86
CA PHE A 4 15.47 19.96 24.15
C PHE A 4 14.93 18.74 24.89
N GLY A 5 13.78 18.90 25.53
CA GLY A 5 12.85 17.79 25.70
C GLY A 5 12.20 17.53 24.35
N VAL A 6 12.32 16.30 23.85
CA VAL A 6 11.35 15.75 22.89
C VAL A 6 10.65 14.63 23.65
N PRO A 7 9.34 14.74 23.90
CA PRO A 7 8.60 13.61 24.42
C PRO A 7 8.68 12.52 23.36
N ARG A 8 9.26 11.37 23.70
CA ARG A 8 8.97 10.13 22.98
C ARG A 8 7.48 9.88 23.20
N THR A 9 6.65 10.35 22.28
CA THR A 9 5.32 9.79 22.10
C THR A 9 5.54 8.33 21.76
N THR A 10 5.39 7.49 22.77
CA THR A 10 5.10 6.07 22.62
C THR A 10 3.85 5.97 21.76
N ILE A 11 4.04 5.86 20.44
CA ILE A 11 3.00 5.36 19.55
C ILE A 11 2.69 3.96 20.09
N PRO A 12 1.49 3.68 20.62
CA PRO A 12 1.14 2.32 20.97
C PRO A 12 1.38 1.49 19.71
N HIS A 13 2.05 0.34 19.81
CA HIS A 13 2.13 -0.62 18.71
C HIS A 13 0.72 -0.79 18.16
N GLN A 14 0.39 -0.06 17.08
CA GLN A 14 -0.90 -0.14 16.45
C GLN A 14 -0.87 -1.50 15.79
N THR A 15 -1.49 -2.48 16.45
CA THR A 15 -1.80 -3.76 15.85
C THR A 15 -2.43 -3.44 14.49
N LEU A 16 -1.73 -3.81 13.42
CA LEU A 16 -2.23 -3.58 12.07
C LEU A 16 -3.61 -4.21 11.97
N HIS A 17 -4.53 -3.55 11.25
CA HIS A 17 -5.82 -4.14 10.94
C HIS A 17 -5.60 -5.54 10.32
N PRO A 18 -6.36 -6.57 10.70
CA PRO A 18 -6.15 -7.95 10.21
C PRO A 18 -6.04 -8.02 8.69
N GLU A 19 -6.90 -7.31 7.96
CA GLU A 19 -6.88 -7.26 6.49
C GLU A 19 -5.55 -6.71 5.94
N VAL A 20 -4.96 -5.70 6.61
CA VAL A 20 -3.68 -5.12 6.20
C VAL A 20 -2.54 -6.09 6.48
N SER A 21 -2.60 -6.80 7.61
CA SER A 21 -1.64 -7.86 7.94
C SER A 21 -1.70 -8.99 6.92
N ASP A 22 -2.91 -9.41 6.53
CA ASP A 22 -3.11 -10.45 5.52
C ASP A 22 -2.64 -10.03 4.13
N LEU A 23 -2.83 -8.76 3.77
CA LEU A 23 -2.38 -8.20 2.50
C LEU A 23 -0.84 -8.17 2.42
N ILE A 24 -0.16 -7.80 3.50
CA ILE A 24 1.31 -7.86 3.59
C ILE A 24 1.79 -9.31 3.53
N ARG A 25 1.14 -10.23 4.27
CA ARG A 25 1.52 -11.64 4.34
C ARG A 25 1.40 -12.34 2.98
N GLN A 26 0.41 -11.98 2.18
CA GLN A 26 0.16 -12.57 0.86
C GLN A 26 0.93 -11.88 -0.27
N CYS A 27 1.55 -10.73 -0.01
CA CYS A 27 2.32 -10.00 -1.00
C CYS A 27 3.50 -10.85 -1.52
N PRO A 28 3.69 -10.94 -2.86
CA PRO A 28 4.89 -11.55 -3.41
C PRO A 28 6.17 -10.87 -2.89
N THR A 29 7.22 -11.65 -2.65
CA THR A 29 8.48 -11.04 -2.21
C THR A 29 9.18 -10.36 -3.39
N ARG A 30 9.96 -9.31 -3.12
CA ARG A 30 10.77 -8.66 -4.16
C ARG A 30 11.75 -9.61 -4.83
N LEU A 31 12.30 -10.57 -4.09
CA LEU A 31 13.18 -11.58 -4.67
C LEU A 31 12.44 -12.41 -5.73
N ASP A 32 11.22 -12.85 -5.44
CA ASP A 32 10.41 -13.63 -6.38
C ASP A 32 10.05 -12.78 -7.61
N VAL A 33 9.61 -11.55 -7.38
CA VAL A 33 9.25 -10.57 -8.42
C VAL A 33 10.42 -10.29 -9.36
N LEU A 34 11.63 -10.05 -8.83
CA LEU A 34 12.82 -9.80 -9.64
C LEU A 34 13.26 -11.05 -10.43
N ARG A 35 13.14 -12.24 -9.81
CA ARG A 35 13.42 -13.51 -10.50
C ARG A 35 12.49 -13.73 -11.69
N VAL A 36 11.18 -13.54 -11.53
CA VAL A 36 10.24 -13.71 -12.65
C VAL A 36 10.38 -12.61 -13.69
N ALA A 37 10.62 -11.35 -13.28
CA ALA A 37 10.87 -10.27 -14.24
C ALA A 37 12.08 -10.59 -15.12
N SER A 38 13.18 -11.05 -14.53
CA SER A 38 14.38 -11.47 -15.27
C SER A 38 14.12 -12.70 -16.14
N GLY A 39 13.43 -13.72 -15.62
CA GLY A 39 13.19 -14.98 -16.32
C GLY A 39 12.31 -14.83 -17.57
N TYR A 40 11.41 -13.84 -17.58
CA TYR A 40 10.50 -13.57 -18.69
C TYR A 40 10.82 -12.28 -19.46
N ALA A 41 12.00 -11.68 -19.24
CA ALA A 41 12.44 -10.44 -19.87
C ALA A 41 11.43 -9.26 -19.72
N LEU A 42 10.77 -9.17 -18.56
CA LEU A 42 9.88 -8.07 -18.20
C LEU A 42 10.65 -6.96 -17.49
N LEU A 43 10.14 -5.73 -17.54
CA LEU A 43 10.69 -4.62 -16.77
C LEU A 43 10.52 -4.92 -15.27
N PRO A 44 11.59 -4.89 -14.46
CA PRO A 44 11.45 -5.06 -13.02
C PRO A 44 10.67 -3.88 -12.44
N PRO A 45 9.78 -4.11 -11.45
CA PRO A 45 9.11 -3.01 -10.80
C PRO A 45 10.09 -2.18 -9.95
N GLU A 46 9.69 -0.93 -9.75
CA GLU A 46 10.32 -0.02 -8.79
C GLU A 46 10.44 -0.64 -7.40
N LYS A 47 11.30 -0.06 -6.56
CA LYS A 47 11.45 -0.51 -5.15
C LYS A 47 10.18 -0.22 -4.34
N GLU A 48 9.93 -1.02 -3.31
CA GLU A 48 8.78 -0.88 -2.40
C GLU A 48 8.63 0.54 -1.90
N GLU A 49 9.73 1.16 -1.46
CA GLU A 49 9.72 2.50 -0.89
C GLU A 49 9.29 3.53 -1.94
N VAL A 50 9.72 3.37 -3.19
CA VAL A 50 9.35 4.29 -4.28
C VAL A 50 7.88 4.16 -4.61
N ILE A 51 7.38 2.91 -4.74
CA ILE A 51 5.97 2.64 -5.02
C ILE A 51 5.09 3.20 -3.89
N PHE A 52 5.48 2.93 -2.64
CA PHE A 52 4.79 3.41 -1.44
C PHE A 52 4.74 4.93 -1.40
N GLN A 53 5.88 5.62 -1.57
CA GLN A 53 5.96 7.07 -1.49
C GLN A 53 5.18 7.75 -2.62
N ASN A 54 5.26 7.21 -3.84
CA ASN A 54 4.48 7.72 -4.97
C ASN A 54 2.97 7.59 -4.72
N SER A 55 2.54 6.46 -4.17
CA SER A 55 1.14 6.25 -3.81
C SER A 55 0.67 7.18 -2.71
N TYR A 56 1.45 7.29 -1.64
CA TYR A 56 1.19 8.21 -0.53
C TYR A 56 1.02 9.64 -1.05
N ALA A 57 2.00 10.15 -1.79
CA ALA A 57 1.99 11.52 -2.29
C ALA A 57 0.81 11.78 -3.25
N LEU A 58 0.50 10.82 -4.13
CA LEU A 58 -0.64 10.94 -5.03
C LEU A 58 -1.97 10.94 -4.25
N PHE A 59 -2.12 10.08 -3.24
CA PHE A 59 -3.34 10.02 -2.45
C PHE A 59 -3.59 11.32 -1.68
N ILE A 60 -2.55 11.89 -1.05
CA ILE A 60 -2.62 13.23 -0.41
C ILE A 60 -3.04 14.28 -1.44
N LYS A 61 -2.37 14.32 -2.59
CA LYS A 61 -2.63 15.31 -3.64
C LYS A 61 -4.07 15.25 -4.15
N LEU A 62 -4.63 14.05 -4.30
CA LEU A 62 -6.00 13.87 -4.80
C LEU A 62 -7.08 14.12 -3.76
N ASN A 63 -6.77 14.00 -2.47
CA ASN A 63 -7.74 14.08 -1.37
C ASN A 63 -7.41 15.20 -0.37
N HIS A 64 -6.90 16.34 -0.86
CA HIS A 64 -6.65 17.52 -0.04
C HIS A 64 -7.96 18.30 0.23
N GLY A 65 -7.97 19.15 1.26
CA GLY A 65 -9.12 20.03 1.55
C GLY A 65 -10.34 19.28 2.12
N LEU A 66 -10.10 18.29 2.98
CA LEU A 66 -11.16 17.49 3.59
C LEU A 66 -11.95 18.28 4.65
N PRO A 67 -13.24 17.98 4.86
CA PRO A 67 -14.02 18.66 5.88
C PRO A 67 -13.49 18.38 7.29
N GLN A 68 -13.66 19.34 8.20
CA GLN A 68 -13.33 19.16 9.62
C GLN A 68 -14.24 18.12 10.31
N ASN A 69 -15.46 17.92 9.79
CA ASN A 69 -16.36 16.92 10.32
C ASN A 69 -15.77 15.51 10.12
N TYR A 70 -15.41 14.87 11.22
CA TYR A 70 -14.82 13.53 11.29
C TYR A 70 -15.55 12.49 10.43
N ARG A 71 -16.89 12.44 10.48
CA ARG A 71 -17.68 11.43 9.76
C ARG A 71 -17.63 11.67 8.25
N ALA A 72 -17.81 12.92 7.84
CA ALA A 72 -17.75 13.30 6.42
C ALA A 72 -16.34 13.07 5.85
N ARG A 73 -15.30 13.43 6.61
CA ARG A 73 -13.90 13.19 6.27
C ARG A 73 -13.61 11.70 6.09
N GLY A 74 -14.02 10.89 7.07
CA GLY A 74 -13.90 9.44 7.02
C GLY A 74 -14.56 8.84 5.77
N GLY A 75 -15.79 9.25 5.46
CA GLY A 75 -16.50 8.76 4.28
C GLY A 75 -15.81 9.07 2.95
N ILE A 76 -15.25 10.27 2.79
CA ILE A 76 -14.51 10.66 1.58
C ILE A 76 -13.22 9.84 1.46
N ILE A 77 -12.44 9.77 2.54
CA ILE A 77 -11.18 9.00 2.57
C ILE A 77 -11.45 7.52 2.27
N GLU A 78 -12.46 6.95 2.90
CA GLU A 78 -12.86 5.56 2.69
C GLU A 78 -13.28 5.31 1.24
N SER A 79 -14.09 6.19 0.66
CA SER A 79 -14.52 6.08 -0.74
C SER A 79 -13.35 6.16 -1.72
N ALA A 80 -12.33 6.97 -1.42
CA ALA A 80 -11.13 7.09 -2.24
C ALA A 80 -10.16 5.90 -2.07
N PHE A 81 -10.06 5.37 -0.85
CA PHE A 81 -9.13 4.28 -0.53
C PHE A 81 -9.66 2.90 -0.92
N ARG A 82 -10.96 2.64 -0.74
CA ARG A 82 -11.59 1.33 -0.94
C ARG A 82 -11.31 0.69 -2.32
N PRO A 83 -11.31 1.42 -3.45
CA PRO A 83 -10.93 0.86 -4.75
C PRO A 83 -9.48 0.35 -4.78
N LEU A 84 -8.54 1.03 -4.13
CA LEU A 84 -7.13 0.61 -4.07
C LEU A 84 -6.97 -0.67 -3.27
N LEU A 85 -7.68 -0.76 -2.14
CA LEU A 85 -7.71 -1.97 -1.31
C LEU A 85 -8.30 -3.15 -2.09
N ASN A 86 -9.46 -2.97 -2.75
CA ASN A 86 -10.09 -4.00 -3.56
C ASN A 86 -9.18 -4.47 -4.70
N ASN A 87 -8.52 -3.53 -5.40
CA ASN A 87 -7.60 -3.87 -6.49
C ASN A 87 -6.42 -4.72 -6.01
N ALA A 88 -5.89 -4.43 -4.82
CA ALA A 88 -4.82 -5.24 -4.24
C ALA A 88 -5.31 -6.64 -3.86
N HIS A 89 -6.51 -6.77 -3.26
CA HIS A 89 -7.11 -8.08 -2.99
C HIS A 89 -7.35 -8.88 -4.26
N THR A 90 -8.00 -8.31 -5.28
CA THR A 90 -8.24 -8.98 -6.55
C THR A 90 -6.94 -9.41 -7.24
N ALA A 91 -5.88 -8.60 -7.14
CA ALA A 91 -4.60 -8.98 -7.71
C ALA A 91 -3.95 -10.17 -6.98
N LEU A 92 -4.09 -10.23 -5.66
CA LEU A 92 -3.64 -11.37 -4.85
C LEU A 92 -4.47 -12.64 -5.13
N GLU A 93 -5.79 -12.52 -5.24
CA GLU A 93 -6.71 -13.63 -5.56
C GLU A 93 -6.43 -14.23 -6.95
N ASN A 94 -6.04 -13.38 -7.90
CA ASN A 94 -5.69 -13.79 -9.26
C ASN A 94 -4.29 -14.41 -9.37
N LEU A 95 -3.52 -14.49 -8.29
CA LEU A 95 -2.22 -15.14 -8.32
C LEU A 95 -2.38 -16.64 -8.64
N PRO A 96 -1.50 -17.20 -9.49
CA PRO A 96 -1.54 -18.62 -9.82
C PRO A 96 -1.40 -19.45 -8.54
N HIS A 97 -2.40 -20.31 -8.29
CA HIS A 97 -2.48 -21.11 -7.06
C HIS A 97 -1.35 -22.14 -6.92
N LYS A 98 -0.74 -22.51 -8.04
CA LYS A 98 0.50 -23.28 -8.06
C LYS A 98 1.62 -22.25 -8.06
N GLN A 99 2.52 -22.31 -7.09
CA GLN A 99 3.70 -21.43 -6.93
C GLN A 99 4.71 -21.46 -8.11
N ILE A 100 4.27 -21.96 -9.26
CA ILE A 100 5.04 -22.09 -10.49
C ILE A 100 4.47 -21.06 -11.45
N VAL A 101 5.21 -19.97 -11.63
CA VAL A 101 5.02 -19.06 -12.74
C VAL A 101 5.47 -19.79 -14.00
N ALA A 102 4.52 -20.10 -14.89
CA ALA A 102 4.77 -20.90 -16.10
C ALA A 102 4.69 -20.07 -17.38
N THR A 103 3.94 -18.97 -17.35
CA THR A 103 3.71 -18.08 -18.51
C THR A 103 4.13 -16.64 -18.24
N VAL A 104 4.28 -15.86 -19.31
CA VAL A 104 4.50 -14.40 -19.19
C VAL A 104 3.33 -13.73 -18.46
N ALA A 105 2.10 -14.19 -18.69
CA ALA A 105 0.91 -13.66 -18.01
C ALA A 105 0.98 -13.90 -16.49
N ASP A 106 1.41 -15.10 -16.06
CA ASP A 106 1.59 -15.40 -14.65
C ASP A 106 2.64 -14.47 -14.01
N ALA A 107 3.73 -14.20 -14.72
CA ALA A 107 4.79 -13.30 -14.25
C ALA A 107 4.29 -11.86 -14.13
N GLN A 108 3.48 -11.40 -15.09
CA GLN A 108 2.83 -10.09 -15.04
C GLN A 108 1.85 -9.99 -13.88
N CYS A 109 1.02 -11.00 -13.64
CA CYS A 109 0.11 -11.05 -12.49
C CYS A 109 0.87 -10.95 -11.16
N LEU A 110 2.00 -11.64 -11.03
CA LEU A 110 2.84 -11.58 -9.83
C LEU A 110 3.43 -10.19 -9.60
N ILE A 111 3.98 -9.57 -10.64
CA ILE A 111 4.51 -8.20 -10.58
C ILE A 111 3.38 -7.20 -10.26
N GLU A 112 2.22 -7.36 -10.88
CA GLU A 112 1.06 -6.48 -10.69
C GLU A 112 0.52 -6.56 -9.25
N ALA A 113 0.42 -7.77 -8.68
CA ALA A 113 0.00 -7.96 -7.30
C ALA A 113 0.97 -7.29 -6.32
N TYR A 114 2.28 -7.46 -6.51
CA TYR A 114 3.30 -6.78 -5.73
C TYR A 114 3.13 -5.26 -5.78
N VAL A 115 3.02 -4.68 -6.99
CA VAL A 115 2.86 -3.23 -7.16
C VAL A 115 1.57 -2.75 -6.47
N LYS A 116 0.43 -3.39 -6.72
CA LYS A 116 -0.87 -2.98 -6.17
C LYS A 116 -0.91 -3.05 -4.65
N VAL A 117 -0.29 -4.07 -4.04
CA VAL A 117 -0.16 -4.15 -2.58
C VAL A 117 0.62 -2.95 -2.03
N HIS A 118 1.79 -2.65 -2.58
CA HIS A 118 2.59 -1.52 -2.10
C HIS A 118 1.91 -0.15 -2.35
N TRP A 119 1.16 -0.03 -3.44
CA TRP A 119 0.27 1.13 -3.66
C TRP A 119 -0.82 1.23 -2.57
N ALA A 120 -1.55 0.15 -2.28
CA ALA A 120 -2.57 0.18 -1.23
C ALA A 120 -1.97 0.54 0.14
N LEU A 121 -0.76 0.07 0.46
CA LEU A 121 -0.08 0.41 1.71
C LEU A 121 0.29 1.90 1.80
N GLY A 122 0.80 2.49 0.71
CA GLY A 122 1.12 3.92 0.65
C GLY A 122 -0.13 4.79 0.79
N ALA A 123 -1.18 4.46 0.04
CA ALA A 123 -2.47 5.14 0.13
C ALA A 123 -3.11 5.00 1.52
N ARG A 124 -2.99 3.84 2.18
CA ARG A 124 -3.47 3.64 3.56
C ARG A 124 -2.78 4.58 4.53
N ALA A 125 -1.45 4.70 4.43
CA ALA A 125 -0.71 5.61 5.31
C ALA A 125 -1.18 7.05 5.12
N ALA A 126 -1.32 7.51 3.87
CA ALA A 126 -1.87 8.84 3.55
C ALA A 126 -3.30 9.02 4.06
N ALA A 127 -4.15 8.01 3.91
CA ALA A 127 -5.52 8.01 4.41
C ALA A 127 -5.58 8.18 5.93
N MET A 128 -4.71 7.48 6.68
CA MET A 128 -4.64 7.61 8.14
C MET A 128 -4.13 8.99 8.56
N ASP A 129 -3.15 9.55 7.86
CA ASP A 129 -2.62 10.88 8.14
C ASP A 129 -3.66 11.96 7.86
N LEU A 130 -4.36 11.90 6.73
CA LEU A 130 -5.48 12.80 6.41
C LEU A 130 -6.63 12.70 7.41
N TYR A 131 -6.89 11.49 7.92
CA TYR A 131 -7.95 11.29 8.91
C TYR A 131 -7.60 11.86 10.27
N CYS A 132 -6.33 11.69 10.69
CA CYS A 132 -5.80 12.15 11.96
C CYS A 132 -5.37 13.63 11.93
N ALA A 133 -5.31 14.26 10.75
CA ALA A 133 -5.06 15.68 10.61
C ALA A 133 -6.13 16.45 11.41
N VAL A 134 -5.70 16.98 12.55
CA VAL A 134 -6.48 17.92 13.36
C VAL A 134 -6.26 19.29 12.71
N GLU A 135 -7.29 19.83 12.09
CA GLU A 135 -7.37 21.26 11.78
C GLU A 135 -8.31 21.93 12.78
#